data_AF-A0A7W1V2U9-F1
#
_entry.id   AF-A0A7W1V2U9-F1
#
_cell.length_a   1.000
_cell.length_b   1.000
_cell.length_c   1.000
_cell.angle_alpha   90.00
_cell.angle_beta   90.00
_cell.angle_gamma   90.00
#
_symmetry.space_group_name_H-M   'P 1'
#
loop_
_entity.id
_entity.type
_entity.pdbx_description
1 polymer ?
#
loop_
_entity_poly.entity_id
_entity_poly.type
_entity_poly.pdbx_seq_one_letter_code
_entity_poly.pdbx_strand_id
1 'polypeptide(L)'
;MLLWTGQPCTGVTDIEFELVNDDNELTTRWKLTSRKPAGGAVEEVVLGEPLPGFRVTERSDPDPDWRGFDTVRLLIKTQQGQSATYTKVDTFTDQLPDHSSDEYFVQDQGWYTKGDFADITDDEEVAPLCGRGTYAD
;
A
#
# COMPACT_ATOMS: atom_id res chain seq x y z
N MET A 1 3.31 6.88 -7.22
CA MET A 1 2.46 5.69 -7.35
C MET A 1 1.33 5.80 -6.35
N LEU A 2 0.07 5.76 -6.81
CA LEU A 2 -1.12 5.72 -5.94
C LEU A 2 -1.50 4.26 -5.72
N LEU A 3 -1.61 3.86 -4.46
CA LEU A 3 -1.98 2.51 -4.05
C LEU A 3 -3.25 2.56 -3.22
N TRP A 4 -4.15 1.61 -3.48
CA TRP A 4 -5.40 1.44 -2.73
C TRP A 4 -5.38 0.13 -1.96
N THR A 5 -5.85 0.15 -0.71
CA THR A 5 -5.88 -1.03 0.18
C THR A 5 -7.10 -1.91 -0.04
N GLY A 6 -7.95 -1.59 -1.03
CA GLY A 6 -9.21 -2.28 -1.34
C GLY A 6 -10.37 -1.95 -0.39
N GLN A 7 -10.08 -1.53 0.84
CA GLN A 7 -11.05 -0.97 1.79
C GLN A 7 -10.32 -0.13 2.87
N PRO A 8 -11.03 0.71 3.64
CA PRO A 8 -10.42 1.44 4.76
C PRO A 8 -9.78 0.52 5.80
N CYS A 9 -8.46 0.59 5.94
CA CYS A 9 -7.70 0.04 7.05
C CYS A 9 -7.85 0.96 8.27
N THR A 10 -8.38 0.45 9.38
CA THR A 10 -8.52 1.21 10.63
C THR A 10 -7.51 0.75 11.70
N GLY A 11 -7.20 1.61 12.67
CA GLY A 11 -6.25 1.29 13.74
C GLY A 11 -4.80 1.14 13.27
N VAL A 12 -4.45 1.74 12.12
CA VAL A 12 -3.10 1.64 11.54
C VAL A 12 -2.12 2.45 12.36
N THR A 13 -1.10 1.79 12.91
CA THR A 13 -0.04 2.40 13.72
C THR A 13 1.12 2.83 12.84
N ASP A 14 1.48 2.02 11.85
CA ASP A 14 2.59 2.27 10.94
C ASP A 14 2.26 1.82 9.51
N ILE A 15 2.80 2.57 8.57
CA ILE A 15 2.81 2.27 7.13
C ILE A 15 4.27 2.27 6.72
N GLU A 16 4.74 1.18 6.13
CA GLU A 16 6.11 1.04 5.67
C GLU A 16 6.11 0.74 4.18
N PHE A 17 6.89 1.52 3.44
CA PHE A 17 7.24 1.28 2.06
C PHE A 17 8.67 0.84 1.97
N GLU A 18 8.89 -0.22 1.21
CA GLU A 18 10.20 -0.77 0.94
C GLU A 18 10.37 -0.86 -0.58
N LEU A 19 11.40 -0.21 -1.11
CA LEU A 19 11.77 -0.26 -2.51
C LEU A 19 12.92 -1.25 -2.68
N VAL A 20 12.71 -2.22 -3.56
CA VAL A 20 13.50 -3.44 -3.67
C VAL A 20 13.89 -3.64 -5.12
N ASN A 21 15.17 -3.97 -5.35
CA ASN A 21 15.69 -4.40 -6.66
C ASN A 21 15.67 -5.93 -6.79
N ASP A 22 15.85 -6.47 -8.00
CA ASP A 22 15.77 -7.88 -8.37
C ASP A 22 16.57 -8.84 -7.47
N ASP A 23 17.64 -8.36 -6.87
CA ASP A 23 18.49 -9.04 -5.88
C ASP A 23 17.77 -9.27 -4.54
N ASN A 24 16.54 -8.78 -4.38
CA ASN A 24 15.79 -8.62 -3.14
C ASN A 24 16.51 -7.77 -2.08
N GLU A 25 17.47 -6.94 -2.51
CA GLU A 25 18.15 -6.03 -1.61
C GLU A 25 17.26 -4.82 -1.31
N LEU A 26 16.88 -4.68 -0.04
CA LEU A 26 16.18 -3.49 0.45
C LEU A 26 17.09 -2.28 0.25
N THR A 27 16.69 -1.41 -0.66
CA THR A 27 17.51 -0.24 -1.00
C THR A 27 17.00 1.02 -0.32
N THR A 28 15.67 1.16 -0.24
CA THR A 28 15.05 2.35 0.36
C THR A 28 13.87 1.95 1.24
N ARG A 29 13.76 2.62 2.39
CA ARG A 29 12.62 2.51 3.30
C ARG A 29 12.01 3.88 3.58
N TRP A 30 10.69 3.92 3.57
CA TRP A 30 9.90 5.07 3.99
C TRP A 30 8.80 4.64 4.95
N LYS A 31 8.86 5.14 6.18
CA LYS A 31 7.94 4.79 7.27
C LYS A 31 7.12 5.99 7.70
N LEU A 32 5.81 5.80 7.77
CA LEU A 32 4.87 6.73 8.36
C LEU A 32 4.29 6.12 9.63
N THR A 33 4.27 6.88 10.72
CA THR A 33 3.68 6.46 11.99
C THR A 33 2.49 7.35 12.32
N SER A 34 1.40 6.75 12.81
CA SER A 34 0.20 7.46 13.24
C SER A 34 0.53 8.51 14.31
N ARG A 35 -0.09 9.68 14.20
CA ARG A 35 -0.02 10.73 15.23
C ARG A 35 -0.91 10.42 16.44
N LYS A 36 -1.82 9.45 16.32
CA LYS A 36 -2.76 9.04 17.38
C LYS A 36 -2.34 7.70 17.98
N PRO A 37 -2.33 7.54 19.32
CA PRO A 37 -2.01 6.27 19.97
C PRO A 37 -2.92 5.11 19.54
N ALA A 38 -4.19 5.38 19.25
CA ALA A 38 -5.15 4.38 18.78
C ALA A 38 -4.97 3.98 17.30
N GLY A 39 -3.99 4.54 16.59
CA GLY A 39 -3.84 4.38 15.15
C GLY A 39 -4.68 5.38 14.33
N GLY A 40 -4.44 5.39 13.03
CA GLY A 40 -5.16 6.17 12.02
C GLY A 40 -6.00 5.28 11.11
N ALA A 41 -6.66 5.91 10.14
CA ALA A 41 -7.28 5.20 9.03
C ALA A 41 -6.48 5.49 7.75
N VAL A 42 -6.32 4.48 6.91
CA VAL A 42 -5.73 4.60 5.57
C VAL A 42 -6.55 3.78 4.61
N GLU A 43 -6.75 4.30 3.42
CA GLU A 43 -7.46 3.60 2.34
C GLU A 43 -6.64 3.75 1.05
N GLU A 44 -6.16 4.97 0.81
CA GLU A 44 -5.30 5.31 -0.31
C GLU A 44 -4.00 5.91 0.21
N VAL A 45 -2.91 5.59 -0.49
CA VAL A 45 -1.59 6.14 -0.17
C VAL A 45 -0.81 6.41 -1.45
N VAL A 46 -0.23 7.61 -1.51
CA VAL A 46 0.68 7.99 -2.60
C VAL A 46 2.10 7.90 -2.09
N LEU A 47 2.92 7.08 -2.75
CA LEU A 47 4.32 6.94 -2.38
C LEU A 47 5.04 8.29 -2.49
N GLY A 48 5.73 8.70 -1.42
CA GLY A 48 6.51 9.94 -1.32
C GLY A 48 5.73 11.14 -0.77
N GLU A 49 4.40 11.07 -0.71
CA GLU A 49 3.53 12.18 -0.32
C GLU A 49 3.16 12.17 1.18
N PRO A 50 2.93 13.33 1.81
CA PRO A 50 2.40 13.38 3.17
C PRO A 50 1.03 12.70 3.29
N LEU A 51 0.85 11.84 4.29
CA LEU A 51 -0.44 11.22 4.61
C LEU A 51 -1.10 11.89 5.83
N PRO A 52 -2.32 12.44 5.71
CA PRO A 52 -3.04 13.06 6.83
C PRO A 52 -3.19 12.12 8.03
N GLY A 53 -2.90 12.63 9.23
CA GLY A 53 -2.95 11.83 10.47
C GLY A 53 -1.70 11.00 10.76
N PHE A 54 -0.76 10.92 9.82
CA PHE A 54 0.53 10.26 9.99
C PHE A 54 1.68 11.27 9.96
N ARG A 55 2.86 10.82 10.40
CA ARG A 55 4.12 11.56 10.29
C ARG A 55 5.19 10.63 9.77
N VAL A 56 6.07 11.14 8.91
CA VAL A 56 7.26 10.40 8.50
C VAL A 56 8.18 10.23 9.70
N THR A 57 8.55 9.00 10.04
CA THR A 57 9.44 8.67 11.16
C THR A 57 10.75 8.04 10.69
N GLU A 58 10.76 7.46 9.50
CA GLU A 58 11.95 6.95 8.83
C GLU A 58 11.85 7.26 7.34
N ARG A 59 12.93 7.74 6.76
CA ARG A 59 13.02 8.01 5.32
C ARG A 59 14.50 7.91 4.95
N SER A 60 14.88 6.81 4.32
CA SER A 60 16.27 6.60 3.90
C SER A 60 16.66 7.53 2.75
N ASP A 61 15.70 7.87 1.89
CA ASP A 61 15.85 8.82 0.79
C ASP A 61 14.80 9.95 0.88
N PRO A 62 15.21 11.24 0.97
CA PRO A 62 14.28 12.36 1.03
C PRO A 62 13.39 12.53 -0.19
N ASP A 63 13.67 11.87 -1.32
CA ASP A 63 12.83 11.88 -2.52
C ASP A 63 12.94 10.55 -3.29
N PRO A 64 12.33 9.46 -2.77
CA PRO A 64 12.52 8.15 -3.35
C PRO A 64 11.78 8.04 -4.68
N ASP A 65 12.52 8.07 -5.79
CA ASP A 65 11.98 7.79 -7.11
C ASP A 65 11.79 6.29 -7.30
N TRP A 66 10.58 5.82 -6.97
CA TRP A 66 10.18 4.42 -7.08
C TRP A 66 10.29 3.83 -8.48
N ARG A 67 10.39 4.67 -9.52
CA ARG A 67 10.51 4.21 -10.91
C ARG A 67 11.83 3.51 -11.21
N GLY A 68 12.85 3.72 -10.38
CA GLY A 68 14.15 3.07 -10.50
C GLY A 68 14.25 1.70 -9.83
N PHE A 69 13.15 1.18 -9.26
CA PHE A 69 13.12 -0.06 -8.50
C PHE A 69 12.21 -1.08 -9.17
N ASP A 70 12.44 -2.36 -8.89
CA ASP A 70 11.67 -3.45 -9.50
C ASP A 70 10.36 -3.69 -8.75
N THR A 71 10.40 -3.59 -7.42
CA THR A 71 9.25 -3.86 -6.56
C THR A 71 9.09 -2.81 -5.46
N VAL A 72 7.84 -2.41 -5.21
CA VAL A 72 7.44 -1.69 -4.01
C VAL A 72 6.64 -2.63 -3.12
N ARG A 73 7.13 -2.84 -1.90
CA ARG A 73 6.38 -3.52 -0.84
C ARG A 73 5.67 -2.47 0.01
N LEU A 74 4.37 -2.65 0.18
CA LEU A 74 3.55 -1.91 1.16
C LEU A 74 3.28 -2.81 2.35
N LEU A 75 3.60 -2.33 3.54
CA LEU A 75 3.33 -2.99 4.82
C LEU A 75 2.46 -2.08 5.69
N ILE A 76 1.29 -2.58 6.06
CA ILE A 76 0.36 -1.94 7.00
C ILE A 76 0.45 -2.63 8.34
N LYS A 77 0.73 -1.88 9.41
CA LYS A 77 0.78 -2.38 10.78
C LYS A 77 -0.34 -1.77 11.61
N THR A 78 -0.96 -2.60 12.43
CA THR A 78 -1.98 -2.23 13.41
C THR A 78 -1.58 -2.74 14.79
N GLN A 79 -2.33 -2.40 15.83
CA GLN A 79 -2.14 -3.03 17.15
C GLN A 79 -2.48 -4.54 17.15
N GLN A 80 -3.19 -5.03 16.14
CA GLN A 80 -3.69 -6.41 16.07
C GLN A 80 -2.84 -7.32 15.17
N GLY A 81 -1.87 -6.77 14.43
CA GLY A 81 -1.07 -7.51 13.47
C GLY A 81 -0.61 -6.64 12.29
N GLN A 82 -0.09 -7.29 11.26
CA GLN A 82 0.42 -6.61 10.06
C GLN A 82 0.01 -7.34 8.77
N SER A 83 -0.07 -6.61 7.67
CA SER A 83 -0.38 -7.14 6.34
C SER A 83 0.51 -6.50 5.29
N ALA A 84 1.03 -7.30 4.37
CA ALA A 84 1.96 -6.87 3.34
C ALA A 84 1.46 -7.22 1.95
N THR A 85 1.79 -6.39 0.98
CA THR A 85 1.54 -6.64 -0.44
C THR A 85 2.65 -6.03 -1.29
N TYR A 86 2.78 -6.50 -2.51
CA TYR A 86 3.88 -6.17 -3.41
C TYR A 86 3.32 -5.59 -4.71
N THR A 87 4.04 -4.63 -5.26
CA THR A 87 3.72 -4.03 -6.55
C THR A 87 4.95 -4.07 -7.41
N LYS A 88 4.88 -4.81 -8.51
CA LYS A 88 5.89 -4.73 -9.56
C LYS A 88 5.77 -3.39 -10.27
N VAL A 89 6.87 -2.66 -10.31
CA VAL A 89 6.91 -1.28 -10.83
C VAL A 89 6.68 -1.25 -12.33
N ASP A 90 7.21 -2.23 -13.07
CA ASP A 90 6.99 -2.40 -14.51
C ASP A 90 5.49 -2.62 -14.81
N THR A 91 4.86 -3.59 -14.16
CA THR A 91 3.42 -3.88 -14.31
C THR A 91 2.57 -2.65 -14.01
N PHE A 92 2.84 -1.94 -12.91
CA PHE A 92 2.10 -0.73 -12.57
C PHE A 92 2.26 0.35 -13.65
N THR A 93 3.50 0.58 -14.09
CA THR A 93 3.82 1.67 -15.03
C THR A 93 3.32 1.38 -16.44
N ASP A 94 3.39 0.14 -16.89
CA ASP A 94 2.93 -0.29 -18.22
C ASP A 94 1.41 -0.23 -18.33
N GLN A 95 0.68 -0.55 -17.25
CA GLN A 95 -0.77 -0.54 -17.23
C GLN A 95 -1.37 0.85 -16.94
N LEU A 96 -0.68 1.71 -16.18
CA LEU A 96 -1.18 3.02 -15.77
C LEU A 96 -1.81 3.87 -16.91
N PRO A 97 -1.26 3.92 -18.15
CA PRO A 97 -1.85 4.71 -19.23
C PRO A 97 -3.19 4.18 -19.75
N ASP A 98 -3.49 2.90 -19.51
CA ASP A 98 -4.70 2.23 -20.02
C ASP A 98 -5.89 2.32 -19.05
N HIS A 99 -5.66 2.84 -17.83
CA HIS A 99 -6.66 2.92 -16.77
C HIS A 99 -7.15 4.35 -16.52
N SER A 100 -8.43 4.47 -16.18
CA SER A 100 -9.07 5.75 -15.92
C SER A 100 -8.77 6.28 -14.51
N SER A 101 -9.02 7.58 -14.29
CA SER A 101 -8.74 8.22 -12.99
C SER A 101 -9.61 7.74 -11.82
N ASP A 102 -10.68 7.00 -12.11
CA ASP A 102 -11.56 6.35 -11.14
C ASP A 102 -11.19 4.89 -10.87
N GLU A 103 -10.17 4.36 -11.55
CA GLU A 103 -9.57 3.07 -11.25
C GLU A 103 -8.33 3.21 -10.36
N TYR A 104 -8.20 2.27 -9.43
CA TYR A 104 -7.12 2.22 -8.46
C TYR A 104 -6.40 0.89 -8.56
N PHE A 105 -5.07 0.93 -8.47
CA PHE A 105 -4.28 -0.28 -8.40
C PHE A 105 -4.37 -0.88 -7.01
N VAL A 106 -5.00 -2.06 -6.91
CA VAL A 106 -4.95 -2.95 -5.74
C VAL A 106 -3.79 -3.90 -5.95
N GLN A 107 -2.84 -3.84 -5.02
CA GLN A 107 -1.57 -4.54 -5.15
C GLN A 107 -1.77 -6.06 -5.21
N ASP A 108 -0.99 -6.73 -6.05
CA ASP A 108 -1.12 -8.16 -6.43
C ASP A 108 -2.48 -8.58 -7.04
N GLN A 109 -3.42 -7.65 -7.26
CA GLN A 109 -4.79 -7.94 -7.68
C GLN A 109 -5.12 -7.26 -9.02
N GLY A 110 -4.64 -6.03 -9.25
CA GLY A 110 -4.83 -5.30 -10.51
C GLY A 110 -5.56 -3.98 -10.33
N TRP A 111 -6.09 -3.44 -11.43
CA TRP A 111 -6.82 -2.18 -11.45
C TRP A 111 -8.32 -2.42 -11.30
N TYR A 112 -8.95 -1.63 -10.43
CA TYR A 112 -10.38 -1.74 -10.17
C TYR A 112 -11.00 -0.38 -9.88
N THR A 113 -12.26 -0.20 -10.29
CA THR A 113 -13.11 0.79 -9.63
C THR A 113 -13.46 0.31 -8.21
N LYS A 114 -13.86 1.21 -7.32
CA LYS A 114 -14.29 0.81 -5.97
C LYS A 114 -15.53 -0.09 -5.99
N GLY A 115 -16.39 0.06 -7.01
CA GLY A 115 -17.60 -0.75 -7.19
C GLY A 115 -17.25 -2.18 -7.58
N ASP A 116 -16.47 -2.33 -8.67
CA ASP A 116 -16.09 -3.66 -9.17
C ASP A 116 -15.33 -4.46 -8.12
N PHE A 117 -14.43 -3.80 -7.37
CA PHE A 117 -13.69 -4.44 -6.29
C PHE A 117 -14.58 -4.92 -5.14
N ALA A 118 -15.63 -4.14 -4.80
CA ALA A 118 -16.57 -4.53 -3.76
C ALA A 118 -17.35 -5.79 -4.18
N ASP A 119 -17.80 -5.84 -5.44
CA ASP A 119 -18.52 -6.99 -5.98
C ASP A 119 -17.68 -8.27 -5.91
N ILE A 120 -16.41 -8.23 -6.36
CA ILE A 120 -15.53 -9.43 -6.32
C ILE A 120 -15.01 -9.78 -4.92
N THR A 121 -15.01 -8.82 -3.98
CA THR A 121 -14.69 -9.09 -2.57
C THR A 121 -15.85 -9.82 -1.90
N ASP A 122 -17.10 -9.43 -2.20
CA ASP A 122 -18.30 -10.08 -1.70
C ASP A 122 -18.41 -11.53 -2.22
N ASP A 123 -17.90 -11.78 -3.42
CA ASP A 123 -17.75 -13.12 -4.01
C ASP A 123 -16.53 -13.91 -3.50
N GLU A 124 -15.78 -13.35 -2.54
CA GLU A 124 -14.57 -13.91 -1.91
C GLU A 124 -13.41 -14.24 -2.88
N GLU A 125 -13.43 -13.72 -4.11
CA GLU A 125 -12.40 -13.97 -5.13
C GLU A 125 -11.09 -13.27 -4.79
N VAL A 126 -11.19 -12.12 -4.13
CA VAL A 126 -10.06 -11.31 -3.67
C VAL A 126 -10.27 -10.83 -2.24
N ALA A 127 -9.16 -10.51 -1.57
CA ALA A 127 -9.19 -9.99 -0.21
C ALA A 127 -8.52 -8.61 -0.16
N PRO A 128 -9.18 -7.60 0.43
CA PRO A 128 -8.54 -6.32 0.69
C PRO A 128 -7.46 -6.47 1.75
N LEU A 129 -6.48 -5.57 1.71
CA LEU A 129 -5.25 -5.68 2.50
C LEU A 129 -5.51 -5.77 4.02
N CYS A 130 -6.56 -5.11 4.50
CA CYS A 130 -6.90 -5.03 5.93
C CYS A 130 -8.23 -5.73 6.29
N GLY A 131 -8.85 -6.46 5.34
CA GLY A 131 -10.21 -6.99 5.51
C GLY A 131 -10.34 -8.35 6.20
N ARG A 132 -9.23 -9.03 6.52
CA ARG A 132 -9.27 -10.27 7.32
C ARG A 132 -8.55 -10.07 8.65
N GLY A 133 -9.35 -9.79 9.67
CA GLY A 133 -8.91 -9.91 11.06
C GLY A 133 -8.58 -11.37 11.36
N THR A 134 -7.31 -11.73 11.23
CA THR A 134 -6.50 -12.63 12.08
C THR A 134 -5.31 -13.10 11.27
N TYR A 135 -4.12 -12.51 11.40
CA TYR A 135 -2.88 -13.21 11.06
C TYR A 135 -1.77 -12.79 12.03
N ALA A 136 -1.47 -13.71 12.95
CA ALA A 136 -0.25 -13.72 13.74
C ALA A 136 0.91 -14.22 12.85
N ASP A 137 2.12 -13.80 13.21
CA ASP A 137 3.43 -14.07 12.59
C ASP A 137 3.63 -15.46 11.94
#